data_AF-A0A023NCV9-F1
#
_entry.id   AF-A0A023NCV9-F1
#
_cell.length_a   1.000
_cell.length_b   1.000
_cell.length_c   1.000
_cell.angle_alpha   90.00
_cell.angle_beta   90.00
_cell.angle_gamma   90.00
#
_symmetry.space_group_name_H-M   'P 1'
#
loop_
_entity.id
_entity.type
_entity.pdbx_description
1 polymer ?
#
loop_
_entity_poly.entity_id
_entity_poly.type
_entity_poly.pdbx_seq_one_letter_code
_entity_poly.pdbx_strand_id
1 'polypeptide(L)' 'SHPWFIAVQFHPEFLSRPLKPHPLFKGFVEASLLNQKNK' A
#
# COMPACT_ATOMS: atom_id res chain seq x y z
N SER A 1 12.14 -11.59 -8.15
CA SER A 1 11.79 -10.16 -8.27
C SER A 1 10.35 -10.00 -7.82
N HIS A 2 10.06 -9.09 -6.88
CA HIS A 2 8.71 -8.94 -6.30
C HIS A 2 7.97 -7.76 -6.93
N PRO A 3 6.72 -7.92 -7.41
CA PRO A 3 6.01 -6.88 -8.18
C PRO A 3 5.63 -5.65 -7.37
N TRP A 4 5.53 -5.77 -6.04
CA TRP A 4 5.26 -4.65 -5.14
C TRP A 4 5.96 -4.87 -3.79
N PHE A 5 7.09 -4.22 -3.53
CA PHE A 5 7.85 -4.38 -2.28
C PHE A 5 8.37 -3.02 -1.80
N ILE A 6 7.90 -2.58 -0.63
CA ILE A 6 8.20 -1.27 -0.06
C ILE A 6 8.40 -1.42 1.46
N ALA A 7 9.37 -0.70 2.02
CA ALA A 7 9.58 -0.55 3.45
C ALA A 7 9.99 0.91 3.76
N VAL A 8 9.54 1.43 4.90
CA VAL A 8 9.86 2.79 5.36
C VAL A 8 10.26 2.77 6.84
N GLN A 9 11.13 3.70 7.24
CA GLN A 9 11.60 3.82 8.63
C GLN A 9 10.77 4.81 9.46
N PHE A 10 9.98 5.66 8.82
CA PHE A 10 9.03 6.55 9.50
C PHE A 10 7.68 5.87 9.69
N HIS A 11 6.76 6.52 10.42
CA HIS A 11 5.42 6.01 10.73
C HIS A 11 4.35 6.60 9.78
N PRO A 12 4.16 6.06 8.56
CA PRO A 12 3.17 6.54 7.59
C PRO A 12 1.72 6.43 8.10
N GLU A 13 1.46 5.57 9.08
CA GLU A 13 0.16 5.38 9.72
C GLU A 13 -0.34 6.67 10.36
N PHE A 14 0.53 7.48 10.96
CA PHE A 14 0.14 8.74 11.60
C PHE A 14 -0.25 9.80 10.57
N LEU A 15 0.26 9.70 9.34
CA LEU A 15 -0.02 10.62 8.24
C LEU A 15 -1.30 10.26 7.46
N SER A 16 -1.82 9.04 7.61
CA SER A 16 -3.03 8.58 6.92
C SER A 16 -4.30 9.19 7.52
N ARG A 17 -5.29 9.55 6.70
CA ARG A 17 -6.61 10.07 7.12
C ARG A 17 -7.74 9.30 6.41
N PRO A 18 -8.96 9.22 6.99
CA PRO A 18 -10.06 8.44 6.39
C PRO A 18 -10.40 8.81 4.93
N LEU A 19 -10.46 10.10 4.61
CA LEU A 19 -10.76 10.59 3.25
C LEU A 19 -9.50 10.78 2.38
N LYS A 20 -8.31 10.63 2.98
CA LYS A 20 -7.03 10.80 2.31
C LYS A 20 -6.05 9.74 2.84
N PRO A 21 -6.21 8.47 2.42
CA PRO A 21 -5.34 7.41 2.87
C PRO A 21 -3.92 7.67 2.39
N HIS A 22 -2.93 7.30 3.21
CA HIS A 22 -1.53 7.45 2.81
C HIS A 22 -1.25 6.58 1.56
N PRO A 23 -0.50 7.10 0.55
CA PRO A 23 -0.27 6.40 -0.71
C PRO A 23 0.30 5.00 -0.55
N LEU A 24 1.13 4.77 0.47
CA LEU A 24 1.70 3.46 0.77
C LEU A 24 0.62 2.41 1.05
N PHE A 25 -0.36 2.73 1.90
CA PHE A 25 -1.44 1.79 2.23
C PHE A 25 -2.42 1.64 1.07
N LYS A 26 -2.76 2.72 0.38
CA LYS A 26 -3.62 2.67 -0.81
C LYS A 26 -2.99 1.77 -1.88
N GLY A 27 -1.73 1.99 -2.21
CA GLY A 27 -0.99 1.20 -3.20
C GLY A 27 -0.81 -0.26 -2.78
N PHE A 28 -0.63 -0.54 -1.48
CA PHE A 28 -0.59 -1.91 -0.97
C PHE A 28 -1.91 -2.64 -1.26
N VAL A 29 -3.05 -2.04 -0.91
CA VAL A 29 -4.38 -2.63 -1.15
C VAL A 29 -4.63 -2.84 -2.65
N GLU A 30 -4.28 -1.87 -3.48
CA GLU A 30 -4.39 -1.98 -4.94
C GLU A 30 -3.53 -3.13 -5.49
N ALA A 31 -2.28 -3.24 -5.04
CA ALA A 31 -1.39 -4.33 -5.44
C ALA A 31 -1.91 -5.70 -4.96
N SER A 32 -2.48 -5.78 -3.75
CA SER A 32 -3.14 -7.00 -3.26
C SER A 32 -4.32 -7.41 -4.14
N LEU A 33 -5.17 -6.46 -4.55
CA LEU A 33 -6.30 -6.71 -5.45
C LEU A 33 -5.84 -7.16 -6.84
N LEU A 34 -4.80 -6.54 -7.39
CA LEU A 34 -4.21 -6.96 -8.67
C LEU A 34 -3.64 -8.37 -8.57
N ASN A 35 -2.91 -8.67 -7.50
CA ASN A 35 -2.36 -10.00 -7.29
C ASN A 35 -3.44 -11.07 -7.08
N GLN A 36 -4.58 -10.71 -6.47
CA GLN A 36 -5.73 -11.61 -6.37
C GLN A 36 -6.35 -11.90 -7.74
N LYS A 37 -6.50 -10.89 -8.60
CA LYS A 37 -7.05 -11.06 -9.96
C LYS A 37 -6.14 -11.85 -10.90
N ASN A 38 -4.83 -11.78 -10.67
CA ASN A 38 -3.82 -12.50 -11.46
C ASN A 38 -3.61 -13.95 -10.99
N LYS A 39 -4.32 -14.39 -9.94
CA LYS A 39 -4.45 -15.80 -9.57
C LYS A 39 -5.63 -16.42 -10.32
#